data_AF-X1TRL1-F1
#
_entry.id   AF-X1TRL1-F1
#
_cell.length_a   1.000
_cell.length_b   1.000
_cell.length_c   1.000
_cell.angle_alpha   90.00
_cell.angle_beta   90.00
_cell.angle_gamma   90.00
#
_symmetry.space_group_name_H-M   'P 1'
#
loop_
_entity.id
_entity.type
_entity.pdbx_description
1 polymer ?
#
loop_
_entity_poly.entity_id
_entity_poly.type
_entity_poly.pdbx_seq_one_letter_code
_entity_poly.pdbx_strand_id
1 'polypeptide(L)'
;PRITTMICGVCPTAHHMASTKALDGLWKVEPTSAAKKIRELMYCAFQAEDHILHFFFLGSPDFVVGPQAPAGERNILGVIAKVGMETGGKVIEMRKRMRNILRIIGGKPVMPSCGLPGGVSKGINEEERQTIIDAGEYGVC
;
A
#
# COMPACT_ATOMS: atom_id res chain seq x y z
N PRO A 1 -5.35 -16.78 -5.93
CA PRO A 1 -5.40 -15.38 -6.43
C PRO A 1 -4.00 -14.79 -6.77
N ARG A 2 -3.28 -15.39 -7.74
CA ARG A 2 -1.87 -15.02 -8.06
C ARG A 2 -1.65 -14.43 -9.45
N ILE A 3 -2.54 -14.70 -10.40
CA ILE A 3 -2.37 -14.25 -11.79
C ILE A 3 -2.81 -12.78 -11.95
N THR A 4 -3.95 -12.43 -11.36
CA THR A 4 -4.55 -11.10 -11.49
C THR A 4 -3.70 -9.98 -10.88
N THR A 5 -2.80 -10.27 -9.96
CA THR A 5 -1.88 -9.27 -9.42
C THR A 5 -0.99 -8.70 -10.51
N MET A 6 -0.69 -9.46 -11.57
CA MET A 6 0.14 -9.04 -12.70
C MET A 6 -0.55 -8.07 -13.66
N ILE A 7 -1.84 -7.75 -13.45
CA ILE A 7 -2.56 -6.77 -14.28
C ILE A 7 -1.98 -5.36 -14.11
N CYS A 8 -1.54 -5.01 -12.90
CA CYS A 8 -1.03 -3.67 -12.60
C CYS A 8 0.05 -3.73 -11.52
N GLY A 9 1.15 -3.01 -11.74
CA GLY A 9 2.25 -2.89 -10.76
C GLY A 9 1.95 -1.94 -9.59
N VAL A 10 0.92 -1.10 -9.72
CA VAL A 10 0.51 -0.12 -8.69
C VAL A 10 -0.57 -0.69 -7.78
N CYS A 11 -1.61 -1.34 -8.34
CA CYS A 11 -2.72 -1.90 -7.56
C CYS A 11 -2.79 -3.44 -7.46
N PRO A 12 -1.66 -4.18 -7.35
CA PRO A 12 -1.70 -5.65 -7.32
C PRO A 12 -2.41 -6.18 -6.08
N THR A 13 -2.40 -5.45 -4.96
CA THR A 13 -3.13 -5.81 -3.73
C THR A 13 -4.64 -5.76 -3.93
N ALA A 14 -5.14 -4.80 -4.71
CA ALA A 14 -6.56 -4.73 -5.04
C ALA A 14 -7.01 -5.92 -5.89
N HIS A 15 -6.24 -6.25 -6.93
CA HIS A 15 -6.49 -7.45 -7.73
C HIS A 15 -6.40 -8.74 -6.90
N HIS A 16 -5.42 -8.82 -6.00
CA HIS A 16 -5.27 -9.94 -5.08
C HIS A 16 -6.51 -10.11 -4.19
N MET A 17 -7.00 -9.02 -3.58
CA MET A 17 -8.17 -9.04 -2.70
C MET A 17 -9.46 -9.35 -3.47
N ALA A 18 -9.65 -8.74 -4.64
CA ALA A 18 -10.81 -9.02 -5.48
C ALA A 18 -10.86 -10.51 -5.88
N SER A 19 -9.74 -11.07 -6.35
CA SER A 19 -9.66 -12.49 -6.68
C SER A 19 -9.77 -13.41 -5.48
N THR A 20 -9.30 -12.98 -4.30
CA THR A 20 -9.45 -13.77 -3.06
C THR A 20 -10.91 -13.86 -2.65
N LYS A 21 -11.64 -12.73 -2.66
CA LYS A 21 -13.09 -12.70 -2.39
C LYS A 21 -13.90 -13.50 -3.41
N ALA A 22 -13.53 -13.44 -4.69
CA ALA A 22 -14.14 -14.26 -5.72
C ALA A 22 -13.97 -15.77 -5.45
N LEU A 23 -12.78 -16.17 -4.95
CA LEU A 23 -12.55 -17.55 -4.54
C LEU A 23 -13.35 -17.94 -3.29
N ASP A 24 -13.51 -17.05 -2.31
CA ASP A 24 -14.38 -17.34 -1.16
C ASP A 24 -15.83 -17.64 -1.62
N GLY A 25 -16.35 -16.82 -2.54
CA GLY A 25 -17.69 -17.02 -3.13
C GLY A 25 -17.80 -18.31 -3.96
N LEU A 26 -16.76 -18.64 -4.75
CA LEU A 26 -16.71 -19.88 -5.52
C LEU A 26 -16.76 -21.13 -4.63
N TRP A 27 -15.96 -21.13 -3.57
CA TRP A 27 -15.86 -22.25 -2.63
C TRP A 27 -16.93 -22.23 -1.54
N LYS A 28 -17.77 -21.19 -1.51
CA LYS A 28 -18.83 -20.97 -0.50
C LYS A 28 -18.29 -21.02 0.93
N VAL A 29 -17.12 -20.43 1.14
CA VAL A 29 -16.44 -20.38 2.43
C VAL A 29 -16.47 -18.97 3.00
N GLU A 30 -16.67 -18.86 4.31
CA GLU A 30 -16.64 -17.59 5.01
C GLU A 30 -15.31 -17.42 5.75
N PRO A 31 -14.54 -16.35 5.50
CA PRO A 31 -13.30 -16.13 6.22
C PRO A 31 -13.53 -15.90 7.72
N THR A 32 -12.61 -16.41 8.55
CA THR A 32 -12.63 -16.14 10.00
C THR A 32 -12.56 -14.64 10.30
N SER A 33 -13.04 -14.22 11.49
CA SER A 33 -12.97 -12.82 11.92
C SER A 33 -11.55 -12.25 11.83
N ALA A 34 -10.54 -13.03 12.25
CA ALA A 34 -9.14 -12.65 12.15
C ALA A 34 -8.70 -12.47 10.69
N ALA A 35 -9.06 -13.39 9.79
CA ALA A 35 -8.70 -13.27 8.38
C ALA A 35 -9.35 -12.06 7.70
N LYS A 36 -10.61 -11.74 8.03
CA LYS A 36 -11.28 -10.51 7.53
C LYS A 36 -10.50 -9.26 7.93
N LYS A 37 -10.16 -9.14 9.22
CA LYS A 37 -9.39 -8.00 9.75
C LYS A 37 -8.01 -7.89 9.13
N ILE A 38 -7.31 -9.00 8.91
CA ILE A 38 -5.99 -8.99 8.25
C ILE A 38 -6.11 -8.53 6.79
N ARG A 39 -7.12 -9.02 6.05
CA ARG A 39 -7.38 -8.60 4.67
C ARG A 39 -7.73 -7.12 4.58
N GLU A 40 -8.55 -6.63 5.51
CA GLU A 40 -8.92 -5.21 5.62
C GLU A 40 -7.71 -4.34 5.95
N LEU A 41 -6.93 -4.70 6.98
CA LEU A 41 -5.69 -4.02 7.35
C LEU A 41 -4.73 -3.91 6.16
N MET A 42 -4.54 -5.01 5.43
CA MET A 42 -3.70 -5.03 4.23
C MET A 42 -4.25 -4.08 3.15
N TYR A 43 -5.56 -4.05 2.94
CA TYR A 43 -6.18 -3.18 1.95
C TYR A 43 -6.08 -1.71 2.34
N CYS A 44 -6.27 -1.36 3.61
CA CYS A 44 -6.07 0.00 4.13
C CYS A 44 -4.62 0.47 3.97
N ALA A 45 -3.64 -0.37 4.32
CA ALA A 45 -2.22 -0.06 4.13
C ALA A 45 -1.87 0.14 2.66
N PHE A 46 -2.45 -0.68 1.77
CA PHE A 46 -2.32 -0.51 0.32
C PHE A 46 -2.93 0.82 -0.17
N GLN A 47 -4.15 1.15 0.27
CA GLN A 47 -4.79 2.40 -0.11
C GLN A 47 -3.96 3.62 0.32
N ALA A 48 -3.44 3.62 1.55
CA ALA A 48 -2.55 4.67 2.03
C ALA A 48 -1.28 4.78 1.17
N GLU A 49 -0.61 3.66 0.90
CA GLU A 49 0.60 3.61 0.06
C GLU A 49 0.37 4.12 -1.37
N ASP A 50 -0.75 3.72 -1.98
CA ASP A 50 -1.15 4.10 -3.33
C ASP A 50 -1.51 5.59 -3.41
N HIS A 51 -2.22 6.13 -2.41
CA HIS A 51 -2.57 7.55 -2.38
C HIS A 51 -1.35 8.43 -2.12
N ILE A 52 -0.39 7.98 -1.29
CA ILE A 52 0.90 8.65 -1.14
C ILE A 52 1.64 8.69 -2.48
N LEU A 53 1.68 7.54 -3.19
CA LEU A 53 2.30 7.46 -4.51
C LEU A 53 1.64 8.45 -5.48
N HIS A 54 0.32 8.35 -5.64
CA HIS A 54 -0.42 9.20 -6.57
C HIS A 54 -0.26 10.67 -6.24
N PHE A 55 -0.58 11.07 -5.00
CA PHE A 55 -0.57 12.48 -4.64
C PHE A 55 0.84 13.05 -4.70
N PHE A 56 1.83 12.46 -4.04
CA PHE A 56 3.15 13.11 -3.95
C PHE A 56 4.02 12.91 -5.19
N PHE A 57 4.01 11.74 -5.81
CA PHE A 57 4.91 11.47 -6.94
C PHE A 57 4.33 11.91 -8.28
N LEU A 58 3.00 11.92 -8.42
CA LEU A 58 2.34 12.18 -9.70
C LEU A 58 1.56 13.51 -9.70
N GLY A 59 0.75 13.78 -8.67
CA GLY A 59 -0.11 14.97 -8.64
C GLY A 59 0.57 16.23 -8.10
N SER A 60 1.41 16.10 -7.07
CA SER A 60 2.01 17.25 -6.37
C SER A 60 2.92 18.11 -7.24
N PRO A 61 3.61 17.61 -8.29
CA PRO A 61 4.34 18.48 -9.20
C PRO A 61 3.49 19.61 -9.79
N ASP A 62 2.22 19.33 -10.14
CA ASP A 62 1.32 20.34 -10.70
C ASP A 62 0.88 21.38 -9.65
N PHE A 63 0.76 20.99 -8.38
CA PHE A 63 0.32 21.89 -7.30
C PHE A 63 1.46 22.67 -6.64
N VAL A 64 2.61 22.04 -6.45
CA VAL A 64 3.74 22.57 -5.67
C VAL A 64 4.75 23.30 -6.54
N VAL A 65 5.09 22.71 -7.69
CA VAL A 65 6.00 23.35 -8.66
C VAL A 65 5.21 24.31 -9.55
N GLY A 66 4.00 23.89 -9.93
CA GLY A 66 3.03 24.69 -10.67
C GLY A 66 2.76 24.15 -12.08
N PRO A 67 1.55 24.35 -12.62
CA PRO A 67 1.15 23.76 -13.90
C PRO A 67 1.92 24.35 -15.10
N GLN A 68 2.44 25.57 -14.95
CA GLN A 68 3.23 26.29 -15.96
C GLN A 68 4.75 26.12 -15.78
N ALA A 69 5.19 25.30 -14.82
CA ALA A 69 6.60 25.06 -14.59
C ALA A 69 7.25 24.35 -15.81
N PRO A 70 8.54 24.59 -16.07
CA PRO A 70 9.28 23.86 -17.11
C PRO A 70 9.16 22.35 -16.92
N ALA A 71 9.06 21.59 -18.03
CA ALA A 71 8.88 20.14 -17.97
C ALA A 71 10.00 19.41 -17.19
N GLY A 72 11.24 19.94 -17.23
CA GLY A 72 12.37 19.42 -16.47
C GLY A 72 12.25 19.57 -14.95
N GLU A 73 11.39 20.47 -14.47
CA GLU A 73 11.16 20.74 -13.05
C GLU A 73 9.82 20.17 -12.55
N ARG A 74 8.84 19.98 -13.44
CA ARG A 74 7.49 19.48 -13.08
C ARG A 74 7.47 17.97 -12.86
N ASN A 75 8.23 17.51 -11.88
CA ASN A 75 8.36 16.13 -11.45
C ASN A 75 8.73 16.07 -9.95
N ILE A 76 8.87 14.86 -9.41
CA ILE A 76 9.19 14.65 -7.98
C ILE A 76 10.49 15.33 -7.52
N LEU A 77 11.49 15.48 -8.39
CA LEU A 77 12.75 16.15 -8.01
C LEU A 77 12.54 17.65 -7.84
N GLY A 78 11.72 18.29 -8.70
CA GLY A 78 11.35 19.69 -8.51
C GLY A 78 10.48 19.92 -7.28
N VAL A 79 9.59 18.97 -6.94
CA VAL A 79 8.85 19.01 -5.67
C VAL A 79 9.82 19.01 -4.50
N ILE A 80 10.77 18.06 -4.46
CA ILE A 80 11.81 17.99 -3.42
C ILE A 80 12.64 19.28 -3.34
N ALA A 81 13.00 19.85 -4.50
CA ALA A 81 13.72 21.13 -4.54
C ALA A 81 12.92 22.29 -3.93
N LYS A 82 11.58 22.27 -4.05
CA LYS A 82 10.68 23.30 -3.48
C LYS A 82 10.40 23.09 -1.99
N VAL A 83 10.14 21.85 -1.55
CA VAL A 83 9.71 21.54 -0.17
C VAL A 83 10.85 21.14 0.77
N GLY A 84 12.04 20.90 0.22
CA GLY A 84 13.22 20.46 0.96
C GLY A 84 13.30 18.96 1.20
N MET A 85 14.53 18.48 1.44
CA MET A 85 14.83 17.07 1.69
C MET A 85 14.17 16.51 2.95
N GLU A 86 13.97 17.33 3.98
CA GLU A 86 13.31 16.89 5.21
C GLU A 86 11.86 16.45 4.92
N THR A 87 11.08 17.31 4.27
CA THR A 87 9.69 17.04 3.90
C THR A 87 9.59 15.89 2.90
N GLY A 88 10.42 15.90 1.85
CA GLY A 88 10.46 14.81 0.88
C GLY A 88 10.83 13.47 1.50
N GLY A 89 11.77 13.47 2.46
CA GLY A 89 12.18 12.29 3.21
C GLY A 89 11.03 11.68 4.04
N LYS A 90 10.22 12.51 4.70
CA LYS A 90 9.05 12.04 5.49
C LYS A 90 8.05 11.28 4.61
N VAL A 91 7.76 11.78 3.40
CA VAL A 91 6.84 11.12 2.45
C VAL A 91 7.38 9.76 1.99
N ILE A 92 8.67 9.68 1.66
CA ILE A 92 9.31 8.43 1.23
C ILE A 92 9.31 7.42 2.37
N GLU A 93 9.61 7.86 3.59
CA GLU A 93 9.62 7.01 4.78
C GLU A 93 8.22 6.49 5.13
N MET A 94 7.19 7.34 5.07
CA MET A 94 5.79 6.94 5.26
C MET A 94 5.41 5.85 4.26
N ARG A 95 5.73 6.05 2.97
CA ARG A 95 5.45 5.07 1.92
C ARG A 95 6.18 3.75 2.14
N LYS A 96 7.45 3.81 2.56
CA LYS A 96 8.27 2.63 2.90
C LYS A 96 7.65 1.84 4.05
N ARG A 97 7.15 2.51 5.09
CA ARG A 97 6.46 1.88 6.23
C ARG A 97 5.16 1.20 5.80
N MET A 98 4.34 1.84 4.97
CA MET A 98 3.13 1.21 4.43
C MET A 98 3.47 -0.03 3.58
N ARG A 99 4.49 0.05 2.72
CA ARG A 99 5.00 -1.12 1.96
C ARG A 99 5.53 -2.23 2.87
N ASN A 100 6.06 -1.88 4.04
CA ASN A 100 6.50 -2.87 5.01
C ASN A 100 5.32 -3.65 5.60
N ILE A 101 4.18 -3.00 5.87
CA ILE A 101 2.94 -3.68 6.29
C ILE A 101 2.49 -4.68 5.20
N LEU A 102 2.51 -4.25 3.93
CA LEU A 102 2.18 -5.14 2.81
C LEU A 102 3.13 -6.33 2.70
N ARG A 103 4.42 -6.13 2.97
CA ARG A 103 5.41 -7.21 3.04
C ARG A 103 5.14 -8.17 4.20
N ILE A 104 4.84 -7.65 5.39
CA ILE A 104 4.50 -8.45 6.58
C ILE A 104 3.32 -9.36 6.27
N ILE A 105 2.22 -8.82 5.74
CA ILE A 105 0.99 -9.58 5.51
C ILE A 105 1.06 -10.43 4.23
N GLY A 106 1.48 -9.82 3.12
CA GLY A 106 1.45 -10.39 1.77
C GLY A 106 2.66 -11.22 1.39
N GLY A 107 3.72 -11.22 2.22
CA GLY A 107 5.03 -11.84 1.96
C GLY A 107 5.94 -11.02 1.04
N LYS A 108 5.36 -10.12 0.24
CA LYS A 108 6.07 -9.21 -0.68
C LYS A 108 5.36 -7.85 -0.68
N PRO A 109 6.09 -6.74 -0.86
CA PRO A 109 5.48 -5.41 -0.94
C PRO A 109 4.62 -5.22 -2.19
N VAL A 110 4.90 -5.98 -3.25
CA VAL A 110 4.20 -5.96 -4.53
C VAL A 110 3.90 -7.42 -4.91
N MET A 111 2.78 -7.68 -5.59
CA MET A 111 2.33 -9.04 -5.96
C MET A 111 2.16 -9.97 -4.75
N PRO A 112 1.25 -9.64 -3.81
CA PRO A 112 1.06 -10.44 -2.60
C PRO A 112 0.49 -11.83 -2.90
N SER A 113 0.73 -12.77 -1.99
CA SER A 113 0.31 -14.18 -2.16
C SER A 113 -0.37 -14.79 -0.94
N CYS A 114 -0.83 -13.96 0.01
CA CYS A 114 -1.36 -14.42 1.30
C CYS A 114 -2.84 -14.82 1.27
N GLY A 115 -3.63 -14.31 0.32
CA GLY A 115 -5.05 -14.59 0.20
C GLY A 115 -5.33 -16.03 -0.24
N LEU A 116 -6.12 -16.74 0.56
CA LEU A 116 -6.59 -18.11 0.31
C LEU A 116 -8.12 -18.15 0.44
N PRO A 117 -8.83 -19.05 -0.27
CA PRO A 117 -10.26 -19.26 -0.02
C PRO A 117 -10.49 -19.55 1.47
N GLY A 118 -11.37 -18.78 2.10
CA GLY A 118 -11.72 -18.93 3.53
C GLY A 118 -10.73 -18.29 4.50
N GLY A 119 -9.67 -17.60 4.03
CA GLY A 119 -8.77 -16.92 4.96
C GLY A 119 -7.51 -16.27 4.39
N VAL A 120 -6.45 -16.37 5.17
CA VAL A 120 -5.10 -15.86 4.87
C VAL A 120 -4.06 -16.93 5.23
N SER A 121 -2.90 -16.90 4.59
CA SER A 121 -1.86 -17.92 4.75
C SER A 121 -1.14 -17.88 6.11
N LYS A 122 -1.18 -16.75 6.82
CA LYS A 122 -0.61 -16.62 8.16
C LYS A 122 -1.35 -15.57 8.99
N GLY A 123 -1.27 -15.71 10.31
CA GLY A 123 -1.64 -14.68 11.27
C GLY A 123 -0.57 -13.58 11.41
N ILE A 124 -0.83 -12.64 12.31
CA ILE A 124 0.10 -11.56 12.71
C ILE A 124 0.51 -11.84 14.15
N ASN A 125 1.81 -11.90 14.43
CA ASN A 125 2.33 -12.04 15.80
C ASN A 125 2.45 -10.67 16.51
N GLU A 126 2.80 -10.65 17.80
CA GLU A 126 2.82 -9.39 18.57
C GLU A 126 3.90 -8.41 18.10
N GLU A 127 5.08 -8.90 17.69
CA GLU A 127 6.16 -8.05 17.17
C GLU A 127 5.76 -7.38 15.83
N GLU A 128 5.15 -8.15 14.94
CA GLU A 128 4.60 -7.67 13.68
C GLU A 128 3.47 -6.66 13.93
N ARG A 129 2.61 -6.94 14.92
CA ARG A 129 1.53 -6.04 15.33
C ARG A 129 2.07 -4.70 15.81
N GLN A 130 3.09 -4.69 16.66
CA GLN A 130 3.73 -3.45 17.13
C GLN A 130 4.34 -2.67 15.95
N THR A 131 5.03 -3.36 15.04
CA THR A 131 5.58 -2.74 13.83
C THR A 131 4.50 -2.06 12.97
N ILE A 132 3.31 -2.68 12.87
CA ILE A 132 2.17 -2.11 12.13
C ILE A 132 1.60 -0.88 12.85
N ILE A 133 1.50 -0.91 14.18
CA ILE A 133 1.04 0.23 14.98
C ILE A 133 2.00 1.40 14.81
N ASP A 134 3.30 1.20 14.99
CA ASP A 134 4.33 2.24 14.84
C ASP A 134 4.32 2.86 13.43
N ALA A 135 4.05 2.04 12.41
CA ALA A 135 3.90 2.51 11.03
C ALA A 135 2.62 3.35 10.85
N GLY A 136 1.51 2.95 11.48
CA GLY A 136 0.26 3.69 11.47
C GLY A 136 0.36 5.04 12.20
N GLU A 137 0.96 5.07 13.39
CA GLU A 137 1.18 6.29 14.16
C GLU A 137 2.05 7.29 13.40
N TYR A 138 3.12 6.82 12.75
CA TYR A 138 3.94 7.67 11.87
C TYR A 138 3.15 8.27 10.72
N GLY A 139 2.08 7.62 10.25
CA GLY A 139 1.27 8.10 9.13
C GLY A 139 0.21 9.14 9.51
N VAL A 140 -0.05 9.35 10.80
CA VAL A 140 -1.07 10.29 11.31
C VAL A 140 -0.42 11.56 11.89
N CYS A 141 0.84 11.48 12.30
CA CYS A 141 1.64 12.59 12.85
C CYS A 141 2.37 13.38 11.76
#